data_AF-A0A847GAZ7-F1
#
_entry.id   AF-A0A847GAZ7-F1
#
_cell.length_a   1.000
_cell.length_b   1.000
_cell.length_c   1.000
_cell.angle_alpha   90.00
_cell.angle_beta   90.00
_cell.angle_gamma   90.00
#
_symmetry.space_group_name_H-M   'P 1'
#
loop_
_entity.id
_entity.type
_entity.pdbx_description
1 polymer ?
#
loop_
_entity_poly.entity_id
_entity_poly.type
_entity_poly.pdbx_seq_one_letter_code
_entity_poly.pdbx_strand_id
1 'polypeptide(L)'
;MQDTHQDKMISIPRPPVIEKAMLARVLLPGESAADVEESLEEMRQLAWTAGADVALTMVQRRDRPNPATLVGGGKITEMRAAIEEMGIEVVLFDSDLTPAQGVKLEKALECKVLDRTQLILDIFAQRAQTREG
;
A
#
# COMPACT_ATOMS: atom_id res chain seq x y z
N MET A 1 -7.25 -39.95 16.86
CA MET A 1 -7.14 -39.85 15.39
C MET A 1 -7.35 -38.37 15.10
N GLN A 2 -6.24 -37.62 15.12
CA GLN A 2 -5.64 -36.93 13.95
C GLN A 2 -6.55 -35.78 13.47
N ASP A 3 -6.15 -34.52 13.36
CA ASP A 3 -4.88 -33.79 13.47
C ASP A 3 -5.30 -32.31 13.58
N THR A 4 -4.97 -31.59 14.65
CA THR A 4 -3.89 -30.58 14.70
C THR A 4 -3.57 -29.92 13.35
N HIS A 5 -3.95 -28.66 13.18
CA HIS A 5 -3.06 -27.57 12.72
C HIS A 5 -3.73 -26.23 13.08
N GLN A 6 -3.83 -26.01 14.39
CA GLN A 6 -3.89 -24.66 14.94
C GLN A 6 -2.45 -24.13 14.91
N ASP A 7 -1.98 -23.76 13.71
CA ASP A 7 -0.64 -23.23 13.58
C ASP A 7 -0.64 -21.76 14.01
N LYS A 8 0.16 -21.50 15.03
CA LYS A 8 0.21 -20.26 15.79
C LYS A 8 0.70 -19.14 14.87
N MET A 9 -0.23 -18.29 14.44
CA MET A 9 0.13 -16.93 14.06
C MET A 9 0.88 -16.33 15.24
N ILE A 10 2.18 -16.10 15.06
CA ILE A 10 3.04 -15.42 16.02
C ILE A 10 2.38 -14.07 16.28
N SER A 11 1.81 -13.90 17.48
CA SER A 11 1.27 -12.62 17.95
C SER A 11 2.46 -11.69 18.19
N ILE A 12 2.99 -11.11 17.12
CA ILE A 12 3.90 -9.98 17.20
C ILE A 12 3.07 -8.82 17.79
N PRO A 13 3.45 -8.24 18.94
CA PRO A 13 2.72 -7.12 19.51
C PRO A 13 2.64 -5.97 18.50
N ARG A 14 1.43 -5.48 18.26
CA ARG A 14 1.10 -4.43 17.30
C ARG A 14 1.91 -3.16 17.60
N PRO A 15 2.64 -2.56 16.64
CA PRO A 15 3.13 -1.20 16.82
C PRO A 15 1.93 -0.25 16.97
N PRO A 16 1.86 0.60 18.01
CA PRO A 16 0.71 1.47 18.22
C PRO A 16 0.72 2.65 17.24
N VAL A 17 0.17 2.45 16.05
CA VAL A 17 -0.42 3.43 15.12
C VAL A 17 -1.44 2.66 14.26
N ILE A 18 -2.56 3.28 13.87
CA ILE A 18 -3.58 2.69 12.97
C ILE A 18 -3.88 3.74 11.89
N GLU A 19 -2.94 3.95 10.97
CA GLU A 19 -3.21 4.78 9.80
C GLU A 19 -4.10 3.98 8.84
N LYS A 20 -5.29 4.50 8.49
CA LYS A 20 -6.14 3.81 7.51
C LYS A 20 -5.56 3.99 6.10
N ALA A 21 -5.30 2.89 5.42
CA ALA A 21 -4.61 2.87 4.14
C ALA A 21 -5.48 2.41 2.97
N MET A 22 -5.22 2.97 1.79
CA MET A 22 -5.60 2.39 0.50
C MET A 22 -4.38 1.74 -0.13
N LEU A 23 -4.54 0.55 -0.72
CA LEU A 23 -3.54 -0.06 -1.58
C LEU A 23 -3.91 0.14 -3.05
N ALA A 24 -2.98 0.65 -3.86
CA ALA A 24 -3.18 0.94 -5.27
C ALA A 24 -2.17 0.17 -6.13
N ARG A 25 -2.66 -0.47 -7.21
CA ARG A 25 -1.82 -1.22 -8.16
C ARG A 25 -2.26 -1.00 -9.61
N VAL A 26 -1.30 -0.88 -10.51
CA VAL A 26 -1.54 -0.87 -11.95
C VAL A 26 -1.20 -2.25 -12.50
N LEU A 27 -2.15 -2.94 -13.13
CA LEU A 27 -1.89 -4.20 -13.84
C LEU A 27 -1.50 -3.87 -15.29
N LEU A 28 -0.29 -4.26 -15.69
CA LEU A 28 0.27 -4.09 -17.03
C LEU A 28 0.15 -5.37 -17.88
N PRO A 29 0.29 -5.28 -19.21
CA PRO A 29 0.26 -6.45 -20.07
C PRO A 29 1.41 -7.41 -19.74
N GLY A 30 1.11 -8.70 -19.66
CA GLY A 30 2.08 -9.75 -19.35
C GLY A 30 2.16 -10.14 -17.88
N GLU A 31 1.55 -9.38 -16.98
CA GLU A 31 1.40 -9.76 -15.57
C GLU A 31 0.20 -10.70 -15.40
N SER A 32 0.38 -11.81 -14.67
CA SER A 32 -0.75 -12.68 -14.33
C SER A 32 -1.54 -12.10 -13.15
N ALA A 33 -2.82 -12.47 -13.06
CA ALA A 33 -3.63 -12.06 -11.92
C ALA A 33 -3.11 -12.66 -10.59
N ALA A 34 -2.47 -13.82 -10.65
CA ALA A 34 -1.89 -14.47 -9.48
C ALA A 34 -0.67 -13.70 -8.96
N ASP A 35 0.23 -13.28 -9.84
CA ASP A 35 1.43 -12.51 -9.46
C ASP A 35 1.04 -11.16 -8.83
N VAL A 36 -0.01 -10.51 -9.36
CA VAL A 36 -0.52 -9.27 -8.78
C VAL A 36 -1.13 -9.48 -7.40
N GLU A 37 -1.89 -10.54 -7.19
CA GLU A 37 -2.46 -10.81 -5.88
C GLU A 37 -1.38 -11.13 -4.84
N GLU A 38 -0.36 -11.91 -5.23
CA GLU A 38 0.78 -12.20 -4.36
C GLU A 38 1.54 -10.92 -3.97
N SER A 39 1.80 -10.03 -4.93
CA SER A 39 2.42 -8.72 -4.70
C SER A 39 1.58 -7.82 -3.78
N LEU A 40 0.26 -7.81 -3.96
CA LEU A 40 -0.66 -7.05 -3.11
C LEU A 40 -0.67 -7.58 -1.68
N GLU A 41 -0.63 -8.90 -1.50
CA GLU A 41 -0.58 -9.51 -0.18
C GLU A 41 0.74 -9.22 0.53
N GLU A 42 1.87 -9.29 -0.18
CA GLU A 42 3.17 -8.84 0.35
C GLU A 42 3.09 -7.37 0.83
N MET A 43 2.53 -6.49 0.00
CA MET A 43 2.39 -5.07 0.33
C MET A 43 1.46 -4.84 1.53
N ARG A 44 0.41 -5.65 1.71
CA ARG A 44 -0.43 -5.63 2.93
C ARG A 44 0.37 -6.00 4.18
N GLN A 45 1.20 -7.03 4.11
CA GLN A 45 2.03 -7.44 5.25
C GLN A 45 3.06 -6.38 5.62
N LEU A 46 3.65 -5.69 4.63
CA LEU A 46 4.52 -4.54 4.86
C LEU A 46 3.76 -3.38 5.51
N ALA A 47 2.59 -3.03 4.99
CA ALA A 47 1.74 -1.98 5.55
C ALA A 47 1.39 -2.26 7.02
N TRP A 48 0.96 -3.50 7.30
CA TRP A 48 0.66 -3.93 8.66
C TRP A 48 1.87 -3.82 9.59
N THR A 49 3.05 -4.22 9.11
CA THR A 49 4.32 -4.09 9.85
C THR A 49 4.67 -2.62 10.15
N ALA A 50 4.29 -1.70 9.27
CA ALA A 50 4.52 -0.26 9.42
C ALA A 50 3.46 0.46 10.29
N GLY A 51 2.41 -0.25 10.74
CA GLY A 51 1.30 0.33 11.51
C GLY A 51 0.14 0.89 10.66
N ALA A 52 0.06 0.54 9.38
CA ALA A 52 -1.02 0.90 8.49
C ALA A 52 -2.02 -0.26 8.29
N ASP A 53 -3.32 0.04 8.29
CA ASP A 53 -4.39 -0.93 8.08
C ASP A 53 -5.06 -0.71 6.71
N VAL A 54 -4.89 -1.66 5.79
CA VAL A 54 -5.39 -1.55 4.40
C VAL A 54 -6.89 -1.80 4.37
N ALA A 55 -7.67 -0.74 4.33
CA ALA A 55 -9.14 -0.79 4.31
C ALA A 55 -9.73 -0.97 2.90
N LEU A 56 -8.98 -0.62 1.86
CA LEU A 56 -9.42 -0.70 0.47
C LEU A 56 -8.25 -1.01 -0.45
N THR A 57 -8.49 -1.82 -1.48
CA THR A 57 -7.54 -2.06 -2.57
C THR A 57 -8.17 -1.67 -3.90
N MET A 58 -7.44 -0.91 -4.72
CA MET A 58 -7.86 -0.49 -6.04
C MET A 58 -6.82 -0.90 -7.09
N VAL A 59 -7.25 -1.73 -8.04
CA VAL A 59 -6.41 -2.16 -9.16
C VAL A 59 -6.91 -1.51 -10.46
N GLN A 60 -5.99 -0.95 -11.25
CA GLN A 60 -6.30 -0.44 -12.60
C GLN A 60 -5.52 -1.20 -13.66
N ARG A 61 -6.24 -1.85 -14.60
CA ARG A 61 -5.61 -2.40 -15.80
C ARG A 61 -5.24 -1.29 -16.78
N ARG A 62 -4.02 -1.31 -17.34
CA ARG A 62 -3.53 -0.35 -18.33
C ARG A 62 -2.51 -1.00 -19.25
N ASP A 63 -2.45 -0.58 -20.52
CA ASP A 63 -1.38 -1.02 -21.43
C ASP A 63 -0.01 -0.43 -21.07
N ARG A 64 -0.03 0.76 -20.45
CA ARG A 64 1.16 1.48 -19.98
C ARG A 64 0.82 2.37 -18.78
N PRO A 65 1.76 2.56 -17.85
CA PRO A 65 1.56 3.48 -16.73
C PRO A 65 1.38 4.90 -17.26
N ASN A 66 0.54 5.69 -16.58
CA ASN A 66 0.54 7.13 -16.79
C ASN A 66 1.88 7.69 -16.31
N PRO A 67 2.65 8.41 -17.15
CA PRO A 67 3.97 8.90 -16.75
C PRO A 67 3.91 9.85 -15.55
N ALA A 68 2.77 10.50 -15.31
CA ALA A 68 2.62 11.48 -14.25
C ALA A 68 2.02 10.93 -12.94
N THR A 69 1.31 9.80 -12.98
CA THR A 69 0.53 9.30 -11.81
C THR A 69 0.44 7.77 -11.73
N LEU A 70 1.04 7.02 -12.65
CA LEU A 70 0.81 5.59 -12.93
C LEU A 70 -0.63 5.23 -13.35
N VAL A 71 -1.64 5.76 -12.66
CA VAL A 71 -3.07 5.60 -12.94
C VAL A 71 -3.64 6.71 -13.84
N GLY A 72 -4.81 6.48 -14.42
CA GLY A 72 -5.53 7.50 -15.20
C GLY A 72 -6.31 8.50 -14.33
N GLY A 73 -6.66 9.67 -14.89
CA GLY A 73 -7.39 10.72 -14.16
C GLY A 73 -8.77 10.29 -13.63
N GLY A 74 -9.49 9.43 -14.36
CA GLY A 74 -10.74 8.85 -13.85
C GLY A 74 -10.52 8.02 -12.58
N LYS A 75 -9.45 7.23 -12.54
CA LYS A 75 -9.07 6.45 -11.36
C LYS A 75 -8.66 7.35 -10.19
N ILE A 76 -7.94 8.45 -10.45
CA ILE A 76 -7.64 9.47 -9.42
C ILE A 76 -8.92 10.03 -8.81
N THR A 77 -9.93 10.33 -9.63
CA THR A 77 -11.22 10.84 -9.15
C THR A 77 -11.93 9.80 -8.27
N GLU A 78 -11.96 8.54 -8.70
CA GLU A 78 -12.52 7.44 -7.91
C GLU A 78 -11.78 7.23 -6.58
N MET A 79 -10.44 7.28 -6.61
CA MET A 79 -9.60 7.16 -5.43
C MET A 79 -9.87 8.30 -4.45
N ARG A 80 -9.95 9.55 -4.93
CA ARG A 80 -10.23 10.71 -4.08
C ARG A 80 -11.59 10.60 -3.37
N ALA A 81 -12.63 10.18 -4.09
CA ALA A 81 -13.95 9.96 -3.52
C ALA A 81 -13.91 8.88 -2.41
N ALA A 82 -13.24 7.75 -2.67
CA ALA A 82 -13.10 6.68 -1.67
C ALA A 82 -12.26 7.12 -0.45
N ILE A 83 -11.23 7.96 -0.66
CA ILE A 83 -10.42 8.52 0.42
C ILE A 83 -11.28 9.37 1.36
N GLU A 84 -12.10 10.25 0.81
CA GLU A 84 -13.02 11.10 1.59
C GLU A 84 -14.08 10.27 2.31
N GLU A 85 -14.70 9.31 1.62
CA GLU A 85 -15.78 8.48 2.16
C GLU A 85 -15.29 7.57 3.30
N MET A 86 -14.12 6.94 3.12
CA MET A 86 -13.62 5.95 4.06
C MET A 86 -12.68 6.55 5.11
N GLY A 87 -12.29 7.82 4.98
CA GLY A 87 -11.31 8.48 5.85
C GLY A 87 -9.94 7.82 5.75
N ILE A 88 -9.43 7.67 4.53
CA ILE A 88 -8.10 7.10 4.26
C ILE A 88 -7.04 8.18 4.46
N GLU A 89 -5.98 7.86 5.19
CA GLU A 89 -4.91 8.79 5.56
C GLU A 89 -3.69 8.64 4.65
N VAL A 90 -3.47 7.42 4.13
CA VAL A 90 -2.33 7.10 3.28
C VAL A 90 -2.72 6.20 2.11
N VAL A 91 -2.16 6.49 0.93
CA VAL A 91 -2.26 5.63 -0.24
C VAL A 91 -0.90 4.98 -0.49
N LEU A 92 -0.90 3.65 -0.50
CA LEU A 92 0.26 2.82 -0.75
C LEU A 92 0.24 2.35 -2.21
N PHE A 93 1.25 2.72 -2.99
CA PHE A 93 1.41 2.24 -4.36
C PHE A 93 2.31 1.01 -4.38
N ASP A 94 1.79 -0.11 -4.90
CA ASP A 94 2.52 -1.36 -5.12
C ASP A 94 3.40 -1.29 -6.40
N SER A 95 4.09 -0.17 -6.58
CA SER A 95 5.04 0.12 -7.65
C SER A 95 5.84 1.34 -7.23
N ASP A 96 7.13 1.38 -7.57
CA ASP A 96 7.95 2.56 -7.26
C ASP A 96 7.44 3.80 -7.98
N LEU A 97 7.47 4.93 -7.28
CA LEU A 97 7.10 6.23 -7.82
C LEU A 97 8.35 7.04 -8.09
N THR A 98 8.36 7.77 -9.21
CA THR A 98 9.31 8.88 -9.34
C THR A 98 8.94 9.99 -8.35
N PRO A 99 9.90 10.84 -7.91
CA PRO A 99 9.59 11.96 -7.01
C PRO A 99 8.49 12.88 -7.57
N ALA A 100 8.49 13.12 -8.88
CA ALA A 100 7.47 13.94 -9.54
C ALA A 100 6.08 13.29 -9.53
N GLN A 101 6.00 11.95 -9.65
CA GLN A 101 4.74 11.22 -9.53
C GLN A 101 4.19 11.29 -8.11
N GLY A 102 5.04 11.06 -7.10
CA GLY A 102 4.65 11.14 -5.68
C GLY A 102 4.02 12.49 -5.34
N VAL A 103 4.73 13.59 -5.61
CA VAL A 103 4.21 14.96 -5.37
C VAL A 103 2.89 15.22 -6.10
N LYS A 104 2.76 14.73 -7.33
CA LYS A 104 1.53 14.93 -8.11
C LYS A 104 0.37 14.11 -7.54
N LEU A 105 0.63 12.89 -7.10
CA LEU A 105 -0.37 12.02 -6.47
C LEU A 105 -0.83 12.58 -5.13
N GLU A 106 0.09 13.00 -4.26
CA GLU A 106 -0.25 13.64 -2.97
C GLU A 106 -1.13 14.87 -3.17
N LYS A 107 -0.77 15.73 -4.14
CA LYS A 107 -1.58 16.90 -4.46
C LYS A 107 -2.97 16.54 -5.00
N ALA A 108 -3.07 15.48 -5.80
CA ALA A 108 -4.34 15.10 -6.42
C ALA A 108 -5.26 14.30 -5.48
N LEU A 109 -4.67 13.53 -4.55
CA LEU A 109 -5.38 12.67 -3.61
C LEU A 109 -5.58 13.32 -2.24
N GLU A 110 -4.90 14.44 -1.97
CA GLU A 110 -4.92 15.22 -0.72
C GLU A 110 -4.72 14.35 0.55
N CYS A 111 -3.81 13.39 0.45
CA CYS A 111 -3.39 12.52 1.55
C CYS A 111 -1.92 12.11 1.35
N LYS A 112 -1.33 11.44 2.35
CA LYS A 112 0.02 10.88 2.25
C LYS A 112 0.06 9.85 1.13
N VAL A 113 1.14 9.81 0.35
CA VAL A 113 1.35 8.78 -0.66
C VAL A 113 2.72 8.16 -0.42
N LEU A 114 2.78 6.84 -0.32
CA LEU A 114 4.01 6.08 -0.22
C LEU A 114 4.09 5.04 -1.33
N ASP A 115 5.28 4.83 -1.87
CA ASP A 115 5.58 3.64 -2.65
C ASP A 115 6.21 2.52 -1.79
N ARG A 116 6.49 1.39 -2.43
CA ARG A 116 7.11 0.22 -1.80
C ARG A 116 8.45 0.57 -1.15
N THR A 117 9.31 1.29 -1.86
CA THR A 117 10.64 1.65 -1.35
C THR A 117 10.53 2.53 -0.10
N GLN A 118 9.67 3.54 -0.12
CA GLN A 118 9.45 4.43 1.01
C GLN A 118 8.86 3.70 2.22
N LEU A 119 7.88 2.81 2.02
CA LEU A 119 7.30 2.01 3.10
C LEU A 119 8.35 1.12 3.80
N ILE A 120 9.22 0.48 3.02
CA ILE A 120 10.31 -0.35 3.55
C ILE A 120 11.28 0.51 4.38
N LEU A 121 11.63 1.70 3.89
CA LEU A 121 12.50 2.63 4.62
C LEU A 121 11.86 3.11 5.93
N ASP A 122 10.56 3.42 5.93
CA ASP A 122 9.80 3.78 7.13
C ASP A 122 9.85 2.66 8.18
N ILE A 123 9.67 1.40 7.77
CA ILE A 123 9.77 0.23 8.68
C ILE A 123 11.18 0.15 9.31
N PHE A 124 12.24 0.36 8.52
CA PHE A 124 13.60 0.33 9.05
C PHE A 124 13.87 1.49 10.01
N ALA A 125 13.39 2.69 9.70
CA ALA A 125 13.52 3.86 10.57
C ALA A 125 12.82 3.63 11.93
N GLN A 126 11.60 3.08 11.93
CA GLN A 126 10.87 2.72 13.15
C GLN A 126 11.64 1.69 14.00
N ARG A 127 12.26 0.69 13.37
CA ARG A 127 13.06 -0.32 14.08
C ARG A 127 14.39 0.20 14.62
N ALA A 128 14.99 1.19 13.97
CA ALA A 128 16.22 1.82 14.46
C ALA A 128 15.95 2.58 15.78
N GLN A 129 14.83 3.32 15.84
CA GLN A 129 14.46 4.11 17.03
C GLN A 129 14.09 3.27 18.24
N THR A 130 13.53 2.07 18.06
CA THR A 130 13.14 1.19 19.17
C THR A 130 14.30 0.43 19.83
N ARG A 131 15.51 0.45 19.24
CA ARG A 131 16.70 -0.26 19.79
C ARG A 131 17.62 0.63 20.63
N GLU A 132 17.41 1.95 20.62
CA GLU A 132 18.21 2.93 21.39
C GLU A 132 17.45 3.53 22.60
N GLY A 133 16.29 2.95 22.97
CA GLY A 133 15.48 3.35 24.12
C GLY A 133 15.49 2.34 25.27
#